data_AF-A0A963B2J2-F1
#
_entry.id   AF-A0A963B2J2-F1
#
_cell.length_a   1.000
_cell.length_b   1.000
_cell.length_c   1.000
_cell.angle_alpha   90.00
_cell.angle_beta   90.00
_cell.angle_gamma   90.00
#
_symmetry.space_group_name_H-M   'P 1'
#
loop_
_entity.id
_entity.type
_entity.pdbx_description
1 polymer ?
#
loop_
_entity_poly.entity_id
_entity_poly.type
_entity_poly.pdbx_seq_one_letter_code
_entity_poly.pdbx_strand_id
1 'polypeptide(L)'
;QAEQIEVGTWFEIQESSGMKFRAKLSWRSMVSGTCLFVNRKGMKVVEIPVAGFASWLRTGKAVPLDDVGVPLMDRALNAMMDVLKKTEIDD
;
A
#
# COMPACT_ATOMS: atom_id res chain seq x y z
N GLN A 1 2.80 -6.84 11.98
CA GLN A 1 2.43 -5.44 11.67
C GLN A 1 2.35 -5.21 10.16
N ALA A 2 3.44 -5.37 9.38
CA ALA A 2 3.37 -5.24 7.91
C ALA A 2 2.48 -6.29 7.23
N GLU A 3 2.49 -7.53 7.70
CA GLU A 3 1.72 -8.63 7.09
C GLU A 3 0.20 -8.45 7.18
N GLN A 4 -0.29 -7.63 8.12
CA GLN A 4 -1.71 -7.36 8.31
C GLN A 4 -2.21 -6.16 7.49
N ILE A 5 -1.30 -5.43 6.84
CA ILE A 5 -1.67 -4.30 5.98
C ILE A 5 -2.23 -4.83 4.67
N GLU A 6 -3.38 -4.29 4.27
CA GLU A 6 -4.06 -4.67 3.05
C GLU A 6 -3.32 -4.18 1.79
N VAL A 7 -3.32 -5.02 0.76
CA VAL A 7 -2.92 -4.58 -0.58
C VAL A 7 -3.92 -3.54 -1.06
N GLY A 8 -3.42 -2.39 -1.50
CA GLY A 8 -4.22 -1.25 -1.91
C GLY A 8 -4.13 -0.06 -0.95
N THR A 9 -3.55 -0.24 0.24
CA THR A 9 -3.32 0.87 1.18
C THR A 9 -2.27 1.83 0.64
N TRP A 10 -2.55 3.13 0.77
CA TRP A 10 -1.64 4.21 0.43
C TRP A 10 -0.81 4.63 1.65
N PHE A 11 0.45 4.96 1.40
CA PHE A 11 1.38 5.41 2.43
C PHE A 11 2.00 6.74 2.01
N GLU A 12 2.18 7.63 2.98
CA GLU A 12 3.19 8.68 2.91
C GLU A 12 4.52 8.10 3.39
N ILE A 13 5.51 8.13 2.51
CA ILE A 13 6.84 7.58 2.76
C ILE A 13 7.84 8.72 2.74
N GLN A 14 8.68 8.79 3.78
CA GLN A 14 9.75 9.76 3.87
C GLN A 14 11.07 9.16 3.36
N GLU A 15 11.74 9.86 2.45
CA GLU A 15 13.08 9.53 2.00
C GLU A 15 14.15 10.01 2.98
N SER A 16 15.37 9.48 2.82
CA SER A 16 16.56 9.90 3.56
C SER A 16 16.87 11.40 3.37
N SER A 17 16.46 11.98 2.25
CA SER A 17 16.56 13.42 1.94
C SER A 17 15.59 14.29 2.73
N GLY A 18 14.63 13.67 3.43
CA GLY A 18 13.51 14.35 4.07
C GLY A 18 12.30 14.59 3.15
N MET A 19 12.43 14.32 1.84
CA MET A 19 11.31 14.43 0.91
C MET A 19 10.26 13.36 1.19
N LYS A 20 8.98 13.75 1.15
CA LYS A 20 7.86 12.84 1.32
C LYS A 20 7.20 12.55 -0.02
N PHE A 21 6.88 11.28 -0.26
CA PHE A 21 6.14 10.85 -1.45
C PHE A 21 5.05 9.87 -1.08
N ARG A 22 4.08 9.71 -1.99
CA ARG A 22 2.96 8.77 -1.80
C ARG A 22 3.15 7.52 -2.62
N ALA A 23 2.97 6.37 -2.00
CA ALA A 23 2.99 5.09 -2.71
C ALA A 23 1.92 4.13 -2.18
N LYS A 24 1.30 3.40 -3.11
CA LYS A 24 0.31 2.35 -2.83
C LYS A 24 1.01 1.02 -2.73
N LEU A 25 0.73 0.23 -1.69
CA LEU A 25 1.12 -1.17 -1.66
C LEU A 25 0.30 -1.91 -2.73
N SER A 26 0.85 -2.13 -3.92
CA SER A 26 0.11 -2.72 -5.03
C SER A 26 0.10 -4.24 -4.97
N TRP A 27 1.12 -4.83 -4.34
CA TRP A 27 1.25 -6.28 -4.27
C TRP A 27 2.20 -6.70 -3.15
N ARG A 28 1.98 -7.91 -2.64
CA ARG A 28 2.89 -8.60 -1.74
C ARG A 28 3.10 -10.02 -2.24
N SER A 29 4.35 -10.38 -2.47
CA SER A 29 4.74 -11.75 -2.84
C SER A 29 4.98 -12.58 -1.59
N MET A 30 4.21 -13.65 -1.44
CA MET A 30 4.40 -14.65 -0.38
C MET A 30 5.58 -15.58 -0.67
N VAL A 31 5.98 -15.71 -1.95
CA VAL A 31 7.07 -16.60 -2.39
C VAL A 31 8.43 -15.96 -2.12
N SER A 32 8.60 -14.70 -2.51
CA SER A 32 9.87 -13.97 -2.34
C SER A 32 9.91 -13.11 -1.08
N GLY A 33 8.80 -12.97 -0.36
CA GLY A 33 8.71 -12.14 0.84
C GLY A 33 8.93 -10.65 0.57
N THR A 34 8.47 -10.15 -0.57
CA THR A 34 8.63 -8.75 -1.01
C THR A 34 7.30 -8.01 -1.12
N CYS A 35 7.33 -6.70 -0.86
CA CYS A 35 6.23 -5.76 -1.08
C CYS A 35 6.59 -4.85 -2.26
N LEU A 36 5.64 -4.68 -3.19
CA LEU A 36 5.74 -3.77 -4.32
C LEU A 36 4.89 -2.53 -4.07
N PHE A 37 5.50 -1.37 -4.24
CA PHE A 37 4.86 -0.08 -4.10
C PHE A 37 4.86 0.69 -5.43
N VAL A 38 3.73 1.30 -5.74
CA VAL A 38 3.53 2.08 -6.97
C VAL A 38 3.07 3.51 -6.66
N ASN A 39 3.33 4.43 -7.59
CA ASN A 39 2.79 5.78 -7.52
C ASN A 39 1.37 5.84 -8.13
N ARG A 40 0.81 7.05 -8.19
CA ARG A 40 -0.53 7.31 -8.75
C ARG A 40 -0.68 6.96 -10.24
N LYS A 41 0.42 6.83 -10.97
CA LYS A 41 0.42 6.40 -12.38
C LYS A 41 0.56 4.87 -12.51
N GLY A 42 0.55 4.13 -11.40
CA GLY A 42 0.77 2.69 -11.39
C GLY A 42 2.24 2.28 -11.65
N MET A 43 3.17 3.25 -11.68
CA MET A 43 4.58 2.95 -11.90
C MET A 43 5.22 2.49 -10.59
N LYS A 44 6.02 1.41 -10.66
CA LYS A 44 6.86 0.94 -9.55
C LYS A 44 7.71 2.08 -9.02
N VAL A 45 7.58 2.36 -7.73
CA VAL A 45 8.42 3.32 -7.00
C VAL A 45 9.47 2.58 -6.21
N VAL A 46 9.05 1.54 -5.47
CA VAL A 46 9.97 0.77 -4.65
C VAL A 46 9.50 -0.67 -4.50
N GLU A 47 10.45 -1.59 -4.43
CA GLU A 47 10.24 -2.98 -4.05
C GLU A 47 11.19 -3.29 -2.89
N ILE A 48 10.63 -3.75 -1.77
CA ILE A 48 11.40 -4.02 -0.55
C ILE A 48 10.95 -5.33 0.08
N PRO A 49 11.83 -6.01 0.84
CA PRO A 49 11.41 -7.13 1.66
C PRO A 49 10.31 -6.72 2.65
N VAL A 50 9.41 -7.64 2.98
CA VAL A 50 8.35 -7.45 3.99
C VAL A 50 8.95 -6.99 5.32
N ALA A 51 10.12 -7.52 5.70
CA ALA A 51 10.86 -7.09 6.88
C ALA A 51 11.33 -5.62 6.80
N GLY A 52 11.74 -5.17 5.61
CA GLY A 52 12.11 -3.77 5.35
C GLY A 52 10.89 -2.85 5.48
N PHE A 53 9.75 -3.26 4.93
CA PHE A 53 8.50 -2.53 5.10
C PHE A 53 8.06 -2.47 6.57
N ALA A 54 8.16 -3.58 7.30
CA ALA A 54 7.86 -3.61 8.73
C ALA A 54 8.76 -2.66 9.53
N SER A 55 10.03 -2.51 9.13
CA SER A 55 10.94 -1.52 9.70
C SER A 55 10.43 -0.10 9.46
N TRP A 56 10.01 0.22 8.23
CA TRP A 56 9.48 1.55 7.91
C TRP A 56 8.24 1.92 8.70
N LEU A 57 7.35 0.96 8.96
CA LEU A 57 6.17 1.18 9.80
C LEU A 57 6.57 1.47 11.25
N ARG A 58 7.51 0.70 11.81
CA ARG A 58 7.96 0.89 13.20
C ARG A 58 8.70 2.20 13.42
N THR A 59 9.44 2.68 12.43
CA THR A 59 10.20 3.92 12.53
C THR A 59 9.40 5.17 12.13
N GLY A 60 8.14 5.00 11.73
CA GLY A 60 7.32 6.11 11.21
C GLY A 60 7.76 6.63 9.83
N LYS A 61 8.67 5.91 9.14
CA LYS A 61 9.10 6.25 7.78
C LYS A 61 7.99 6.06 6.76
N ALA A 62 7.11 5.08 6.99
CA ALA A 62 5.90 4.86 6.19
C ALA A 62 4.68 5.00 7.09
N VAL A 63 3.82 5.96 6.77
CA VAL A 63 2.58 6.24 7.53
C VAL A 63 1.39 5.99 6.60
N PRO A 64 0.42 5.15 6.98
CA PRO A 64 -0.79 4.94 6.18
C PRO A 64 -1.54 6.27 6.02
N LEU A 65 -2.03 6.53 4.82
CA LEU A 65 -2.89 7.68 4.55
C LEU A 65 -4.34 7.29 4.84
N ASP A 66 -5.00 8.06 5.68
CA ASP A 66 -6.46 7.97 5.85
C ASP A 66 -7.18 8.32 4.55
N ASP A 67 -8.43 7.87 4.42
CA ASP A 67 -9.24 8.00 3.21
C ASP A 67 -9.26 9.43 2.65
N VAL A 68 -9.22 10.45 3.50
CA VAL A 68 -9.18 11.87 3.09
C VAL A 68 -7.96 12.19 2.20
N GLY A 69 -6.83 11.51 2.42
CA GLY A 69 -5.58 11.68 1.66
C GLY A 69 -5.47 10.82 0.40
N VAL A 70 -6.38 9.87 0.19
CA VAL A 70 -6.42 8.98 -0.97
C VAL A 70 -7.16 9.64 -2.14
N PRO A 71 -6.64 9.59 -3.38
CA PRO A 71 -7.35 10.11 -4.54
C PRO A 71 -8.76 9.51 -4.67
N LEU A 72 -9.76 10.33 -5.03
CA LEU A 72 -11.15 9.89 -5.17
C LEU A 72 -11.30 8.69 -6.12
N MET A 73 -10.52 8.68 -7.21
CA MET A 73 -10.48 7.56 -8.16
C MET A 73 -9.99 6.25 -7.53
N ASP A 74 -8.91 6.30 -6.75
CA ASP A 74 -8.41 5.13 -6.03
C ASP A 74 -9.43 4.63 -4.99
N ARG A 75 -10.12 5.54 -4.31
CA ARG A 75 -11.20 5.19 -3.38
C ARG A 75 -12.37 4.50 -4.07
N ALA A 76 -12.85 5.05 -5.19
CA ALA A 76 -13.93 4.45 -5.96
C ALA A 76 -13.55 3.06 -6.49
N LEU A 77 -12.33 2.89 -7.01
CA LEU A 77 -11.82 1.60 -7.46
C LEU A 77 -11.71 0.58 -6.32
N ASN A 78 -11.14 0.97 -5.18
CA ASN A 78 -11.04 0.09 -4.01
C ASN A 78 -12.44 -0.31 -3.51
N ALA A 79 -13.40 0.62 -3.43
CA ALA A 79 -14.77 0.34 -3.00
C ALA A 79 -15.50 -0.62 -3.96
N MET A 80 -15.30 -0.49 -5.28
CA MET A 80 -15.85 -1.43 -6.26
C MET A 80 -15.24 -2.83 -6.09
N MET A 81 -13.92 -2.92 -5.89
CA MET A 81 -13.25 -4.20 -5.67
C MET A 81 -13.73 -4.90 -4.39
N ASP A 82 -14.01 -4.13 -3.33
CA ASP A 82 -14.52 -4.68 -2.08
C ASP A 82 -15.94 -5.26 -2.24
N VAL A 83 -16.81 -4.58 -2.99
CA VAL A 83 -18.15 -5.10 -3.37
C VAL A 83 -18.03 -6.40 -4.16
N LEU A 84 -17.09 -6.47 -5.12
CA LEU A 84 -16.88 -7.68 -5.92
C LEU A 84 -16.41 -8.86 -5.06
N LYS A 85 -15.42 -8.68 -4.18
CA LYS A 85 -14.96 -9.73 -3.24
C LYS A 85 -16.08 -10.22 -2.32
N LYS A 86 -16.97 -9.34 -1.91
CA LYS A 86 -18.10 -9.69 -1.04
C LYS A 86 -19.14 -10.56 -1.75
N THR A 87 -19.21 -10.50 -3.08
CA THR A 87 -20.18 -11.27 -3.86
C THR A 87 -19.71 -12.71 -4.14
N GLU A 88 -18.43 -13.03 -3.92
CA GLU A 88 -17.86 -14.39 -4.11
C GLU A 88 -17.86 -15.25 -2.84
N ILE A 89 -18.34 -14.74 -1.70
CA ILE A 89 -18.31 -15.43 -0.38
C ILE A 89 -19.72 -15.86 0.09
N ASP A 90 -20.77 -15.47 -0.63
CA ASP A 90 -22.15 -15.96 -0.40
C ASP A 90 -22.54 -16.96 -1.53
N ASP A 91 -21.88 -18.12 -1.56
CA ASP A 91 -22.35 -19.38 -2.18
C ASP A 91 -21.72 -20.59 -1.46
#